data_AF-A0A1Y0KW16-F1
#
_entry.id   AF-A0A1Y0KW16-F1
#
_cell.length_a   1.000
_cell.length_b   1.000
_cell.length_c   1.000
_cell.angle_alpha   90.00
_cell.angle_beta   90.00
_cell.angle_gamma   90.00
#
_symmetry.space_group_name_H-M   'P 1'
#
loop_
_entity.id
_entity.type
_entity.pdbx_description
1 polymer ?
#
loop_
_entity_poly.entity_id
_entity_poly.type
_entity_poly.pdbx_seq_one_letter_code
_entity_poly.pdbx_strand_id
1 'polypeptide(L)'
;MTKVVLGVVVMISIFLAGCAAPRQTLYQWEGYQTQVHGYFKGEPQQAQVEVLEADLEKIKAKDGAVPPGYHAQLGMLYMGLGKDDQMMAEFNTEKQLFPESTAYMDFLMENAKGAAQ
;
A
#
# COMPACT_ATOMS: atom_id res chain seq x y z
N MET A 1 -49.93 5.01 -32.36
CA MET A 1 -49.30 5.95 -31.38
C MET A 1 -48.53 5.21 -30.30
N THR A 2 -49.00 4.06 -29.81
CA THR A 2 -48.34 3.20 -28.79
C THR A 2 -46.94 2.69 -29.19
N LYS A 3 -46.70 2.41 -30.47
CA LYS A 3 -45.39 1.94 -30.97
C LYS A 3 -44.29 3.01 -30.97
N VAL A 4 -44.67 4.29 -31.11
CA VAL A 4 -43.72 5.43 -31.10
C VAL A 4 -43.31 5.76 -29.67
N VAL A 5 -44.24 5.66 -28.72
CA VAL A 5 -43.98 5.85 -27.28
C VAL A 5 -43.00 4.78 -26.75
N LEU A 6 -43.14 3.53 -27.20
CA LEU A 6 -42.22 2.45 -26.81
C LEU A 6 -40.79 2.65 -27.34
N GLY A 7 -40.64 3.19 -28.55
CA GLY A 7 -39.32 3.49 -29.14
C GLY A 7 -38.58 4.64 -28.44
N VAL A 8 -39.31 5.66 -27.98
CA VAL A 8 -38.74 6.82 -27.27
C VAL A 8 -38.27 6.44 -25.86
N VAL A 9 -39.00 5.57 -25.17
CA VAL A 9 -38.63 5.11 -23.81
C VAL A 9 -37.35 4.25 -23.81
N VAL A 10 -37.16 3.41 -24.84
CA VAL A 10 -35.94 2.58 -25.00
C VAL A 10 -34.72 3.42 -25.36
N MET A 11 -34.89 4.50 -26.13
CA MET A 11 -33.77 5.37 -26.51
C MET A 11 -33.27 6.25 -25.34
N ILE A 12 -34.16 6.66 -24.43
CA ILE A 12 -33.80 7.46 -23.24
C ILE A 12 -33.02 6.63 -22.20
N SER A 13 -33.27 5.32 -22.11
CA SER A 13 -32.64 4.45 -21.11
C SER A 13 -31.14 4.20 -21.38
N ILE A 14 -30.69 4.35 -22.63
CA ILE A 14 -29.27 4.19 -23.00
C ILE A 14 -28.44 5.39 -22.55
N PHE A 15 -29.03 6.59 -22.43
CA PHE A 15 -28.34 7.80 -21.95
C PHE A 15 -28.14 7.85 -20.43
N LEU A 16 -28.78 6.96 -19.66
CA LEU A 16 -28.58 6.87 -18.20
C LEU A 16 -27.48 5.87 -17.80
N ALA A 17 -26.84 5.19 -18.76
CA ALA A 17 -25.63 4.42 -18.50
C ALA A 17 -24.44 5.37 -18.32
N GLY A 18 -24.38 6.03 -17.15
CA GLY A 18 -23.20 6.78 -16.72
C GLY A 18 -21.99 5.84 -16.72
N CYS A 19 -20.89 6.27 -17.33
CA CYS A 19 -19.66 5.52 -17.39
C CYS A 19 -19.03 5.47 -15.99
N ALA A 20 -19.49 4.55 -15.15
CA ALA A 20 -18.82 4.21 -13.90
C ALA A 20 -17.62 3.31 -14.22
N ALA A 21 -16.59 3.91 -14.84
CA ALA A 21 -15.30 3.25 -14.90
C ALA A 21 -14.84 2.98 -13.45
N PRO A 22 -14.29 1.79 -13.15
CA PRO A 22 -13.75 1.51 -11.83
C PRO A 22 -12.76 2.62 -11.46
N ARG A 23 -13.00 3.32 -10.34
CA ARG A 23 -12.01 4.29 -9.84
C ARG A 23 -10.80 3.51 -9.41
N GLN A 24 -9.71 3.64 -10.16
CA GLN A 24 -8.41 3.22 -9.68
C GLN A 24 -8.10 4.02 -8.42
N THR A 25 -7.76 3.32 -7.34
CA THR A 25 -7.32 3.95 -6.10
C THR A 25 -5.96 4.59 -6.34
N LEU A 26 -5.69 5.71 -5.65
CA LEU A 26 -4.40 6.39 -5.74
C LEU A 26 -3.24 5.44 -5.40
N TYR A 27 -3.41 4.62 -4.37
CA TYR A 27 -2.44 3.64 -3.90
C TYR A 27 -2.92 2.20 -4.13
N GLN A 28 -1.98 1.29 -4.34
CA GLN A 28 -2.24 -0.14 -4.44
C GLN A 28 -1.87 -0.80 -3.12
N TRP A 29 -2.90 -1.15 -2.35
CA TRP A 29 -2.73 -1.66 -0.99
C TRP A 29 -2.36 -3.14 -0.94
N GLU A 30 -2.72 -3.91 -1.97
CA GLU A 30 -2.53 -5.37 -2.02
C GLU A 30 -2.81 -6.03 -0.64
N GLY A 31 -1.88 -6.81 -0.09
CA GLY A 31 -2.00 -7.46 1.22
C GLY A 31 -1.65 -6.59 2.45
N TYR A 32 -1.27 -5.32 2.28
CA TYR A 32 -0.70 -4.47 3.34
C TYR A 32 -1.50 -4.46 4.63
N GLN A 33 -2.81 -4.19 4.55
CA GLN A 33 -3.68 -4.06 5.72
C GLN A 33 -3.74 -5.38 6.53
N THR A 34 -3.75 -6.51 5.83
CA THR A 34 -3.73 -7.84 6.46
C THR A 34 -2.42 -8.07 7.20
N GLN A 35 -1.28 -7.69 6.61
CA GLN A 35 0.04 -7.87 7.25
C GLN A 35 0.21 -6.97 8.46
N VAL A 36 -0.16 -5.68 8.38
CA VAL A 36 -0.14 -4.77 9.53
C VAL A 36 -0.97 -5.32 10.69
N HIS A 37 -2.16 -5.84 10.40
CA HIS A 37 -3.00 -6.48 11.41
C HIS A 37 -2.38 -7.78 11.96
N GLY A 38 -1.75 -8.59 11.11
CA GLY A 38 -1.01 -9.79 11.50
C GLY A 38 0.16 -9.49 12.45
N TYR A 39 0.89 -8.40 12.21
CA TYR A 39 1.93 -7.90 13.13
C TYR A 39 1.38 -7.67 14.54
N PHE A 40 0.25 -6.97 14.68
CA PHE A 40 -0.37 -6.74 15.99
C PHE A 40 -0.89 -8.01 16.67
N LYS A 41 -1.09 -9.09 15.90
CA LYS A 41 -1.43 -10.41 16.43
C LYS A 41 -0.23 -11.27 16.80
N GLY A 42 0.99 -10.79 16.54
CA GLY A 42 2.21 -11.56 16.76
C GLY A 42 2.43 -12.66 15.72
N GLU A 43 1.90 -12.51 14.51
CA GLU A 43 2.18 -13.44 13.41
C GLU A 43 3.66 -13.39 13.02
N PRO A 44 4.24 -14.48 12.49
CA PRO A 44 5.67 -14.55 12.17
C PRO A 44 6.11 -13.43 11.22
N GLN A 45 7.08 -12.61 11.64
CA GLN A 45 7.53 -11.45 10.87
C GLN A 45 8.12 -11.82 9.52
N GLN A 46 8.88 -12.92 9.43
CA GLN A 46 9.49 -13.37 8.17
C GLN A 46 8.42 -13.70 7.11
N ALA A 47 7.29 -14.30 7.50
CA ALA A 47 6.19 -14.58 6.57
C ALA A 47 5.51 -13.29 6.08
N GLN A 48 5.39 -12.28 6.95
CA GLN A 48 4.84 -10.98 6.56
C GLN A 48 5.76 -10.25 5.57
N VAL A 49 7.08 -10.30 5.79
CA VAL A 49 8.08 -9.74 4.86
C VAL A 49 7.94 -10.36 3.48
N GLU A 50 7.84 -11.69 3.38
CA GLU A 50 7.69 -12.38 2.10
C GLU A 50 6.44 -11.94 1.32
N VAL A 51 5.32 -11.73 2.03
CA VAL A 51 4.08 -11.23 1.41
C VAL A 51 4.25 -9.79 0.94
N LEU A 52 4.81 -8.92 1.78
CA LEU A 52 4.98 -7.50 1.45
C LEU A 52 6.00 -7.29 0.32
N GLU A 53 7.11 -8.03 0.29
CA GLU A 53 8.07 -7.95 -0.82
C GLU A 53 7.41 -8.41 -2.13
N ALA A 54 6.66 -9.51 -2.12
CA ALA A 54 5.96 -10.00 -3.30
C ALA A 54 4.90 -9.01 -3.81
N ASP A 55 4.18 -8.36 -2.90
CA ASP A 55 3.18 -7.35 -3.24
C ASP A 55 3.83 -6.07 -3.76
N LEU A 56 4.97 -5.64 -3.20
CA LEU A 56 5.75 -4.52 -3.70
C LEU A 56 6.16 -4.72 -5.17
N GLU A 57 6.59 -5.93 -5.54
CA GLU A 57 6.91 -6.26 -6.93
C GLU A 57 5.67 -6.24 -7.83
N LYS A 58 4.49 -6.68 -7.35
CA LYS A 58 3.23 -6.57 -8.11
C LYS A 58 2.82 -5.12 -8.34
N ILE A 59 3.02 -4.24 -7.35
CA ILE A 59 2.71 -2.82 -7.45
C ILE A 59 3.62 -2.18 -8.51
N LYS A 60 4.94 -2.42 -8.43
CA LYS A 60 5.93 -1.93 -9.40
C LYS A 60 5.63 -2.42 -10.81
N ALA A 61 5.28 -3.70 -10.98
CA ALA A 61 4.97 -4.27 -12.29
C ALA A 61 3.76 -3.65 -13.00
N LYS A 62 2.92 -2.91 -12.26
CA LYS A 62 1.74 -2.21 -12.78
C LYS A 62 1.92 -0.68 -12.80
N ASP A 63 3.14 -0.19 -12.60
CA ASP A 63 3.45 1.23 -12.39
C ASP A 63 2.57 1.88 -11.30
N GLY A 64 2.27 1.09 -10.25
CA GLY A 64 1.46 1.51 -9.12
C GLY A 64 2.23 2.35 -8.10
N ALA A 65 1.49 3.21 -7.38
CA ALA A 65 1.98 3.90 -6.19
C ALA A 65 1.83 3.02 -4.94
N VAL A 66 2.96 2.77 -4.29
CA VAL A 66 3.04 2.15 -2.96
C VAL A 66 2.38 3.08 -1.93
N PRO A 67 1.54 2.58 -1.01
CA PRO A 67 0.87 3.43 -0.03
C PRO A 67 1.82 3.98 1.05
N PRO A 68 1.46 5.10 1.70
CA PRO A 68 2.17 5.60 2.87
C PRO A 68 2.24 4.55 3.98
N GLY A 69 3.40 4.43 4.61
CA GLY A 69 3.68 3.49 5.70
C GLY A 69 4.08 2.09 5.26
N TYR A 70 4.03 1.76 3.96
CA TYR A 70 4.40 0.43 3.47
C TYR A 70 5.87 0.11 3.72
N HIS A 71 6.76 1.04 3.34
CA HIS A 71 8.19 0.91 3.56
C HIS A 71 8.52 1.06 5.06
N ALA A 72 7.80 1.93 5.79
CA ALA A 72 7.90 1.96 7.24
C ALA A 72 7.59 0.59 7.89
N GLN A 73 6.54 -0.11 7.47
CA GLN A 73 6.20 -1.43 8.01
C GLN A 73 7.25 -2.48 7.65
N LEU A 74 7.76 -2.51 6.42
CA LEU A 74 8.87 -3.39 6.03
C LEU A 74 10.11 -3.13 6.88
N GLY A 75 10.46 -1.85 7.11
CA GLY A 75 11.56 -1.48 7.98
C GLY A 75 11.38 -1.95 9.42
N MET A 76 10.17 -1.84 9.98
CA MET A 76 9.84 -2.35 11.32
C MET A 76 9.96 -3.89 11.40
N LEU A 77 9.53 -4.61 10.37
CA LEU A 77 9.69 -6.06 10.30
C LEU A 77 11.16 -6.46 10.22
N TYR A 78 11.97 -5.78 9.40
CA TYR A 78 13.40 -6.03 9.32
C TYR A 78 14.13 -5.71 10.63
N MET A 79 13.74 -4.64 11.33
CA MET A 79 14.26 -4.33 12.67
C MET A 79 14.01 -5.51 13.63
N GLY A 80 12.79 -6.05 13.66
CA GLY A 80 12.46 -7.19 14.52
C GLY A 80 13.20 -8.49 14.15
N LEU A 81 13.67 -8.61 12.91
CA LEU A 81 14.48 -9.72 12.41
C LEU A 81 15.99 -9.49 12.53
N GLY A 82 16.45 -8.35 13.05
CA GLY A 82 17.88 -7.99 13.14
C GLY A 82 18.54 -7.74 11.77
N LYS A 83 17.76 -7.31 10.78
CA LYS A 83 18.18 -7.03 9.40
C LYS A 83 18.41 -5.53 9.20
N ASP A 84 19.41 -4.99 9.89
CA ASP A 84 19.62 -3.54 10.04
C ASP A 84 19.81 -2.80 8.71
N ASP A 85 20.60 -3.34 7.78
CA ASP A 85 20.82 -2.72 6.48
C ASP A 85 19.51 -2.57 5.68
N GLN A 86 18.65 -3.60 5.75
CA GLN A 86 17.37 -3.62 5.06
C GLN A 86 16.38 -2.69 5.74
N MET A 87 16.35 -2.68 7.08
CA MET A 87 15.58 -1.69 7.85
C MET A 87 15.96 -0.25 7.45
N MET A 88 17.26 0.07 7.41
CA MET A 88 17.72 1.41 7.02
C MET A 88 17.30 1.77 5.59
N ALA A 89 17.39 0.83 4.65
CA ALA A 89 16.99 1.05 3.27
C ALA A 89 15.49 1.35 3.14
N GLU A 90 14.65 0.58 3.83
CA GLU A 90 13.19 0.76 3.83
C GLU A 90 12.78 2.09 4.47
N PHE A 91 13.33 2.45 5.63
CA PHE A 91 13.04 3.73 6.26
C PHE A 91 13.48 4.93 5.40
N ASN A 92 14.63 4.85 4.73
CA ASN A 92 15.04 5.90 3.81
C ASN A 92 14.12 6.00 2.59
N THR A 93 13.61 4.88 2.09
CA THR A 93 12.64 4.87 0.99
C THR A 93 11.32 5.53 1.40
N GLU A 94 10.81 5.22 2.60
CA GLU A 94 9.61 5.87 3.14
C GLU A 94 9.78 7.39 3.20
N LYS A 95 10.92 7.90 3.68
CA LYS A 95 11.21 9.33 3.72
C LYS A 95 11.21 9.99 2.35
N GLN A 96 11.73 9.28 1.34
CA GLN A 96 11.80 9.80 -0.03
C GLN A 96 10.41 9.89 -0.66
N LEU A 97 9.56 8.90 -0.43
CA LEU A 97 8.21 8.85 -0.97
C LEU A 97 7.24 9.77 -0.19
N PHE A 98 7.44 9.88 1.13
CA PHE A 98 6.56 10.58 2.06
C PHE A 98 7.39 11.46 3.01
N PRO A 99 7.81 12.66 2.58
CA PRO A 99 8.64 13.57 3.37
C PRO A 99 8.04 13.93 4.73
N GLU A 100 6.71 13.88 4.88
CA GLU A 100 5.99 14.05 6.14
C GLU A 100 6.38 13.03 7.22
N SER A 101 6.88 11.86 6.83
CA SER A 101 7.33 10.80 7.74
C SER A 101 8.74 11.02 8.29
N THR A 102 9.49 11.99 7.75
CA THR A 102 10.95 12.19 7.99
C THR A 102 11.31 12.20 9.47
N ALA A 103 10.63 13.04 10.26
CA ALA A 103 10.94 13.16 11.68
C ALA A 103 10.77 11.84 12.44
N TYR A 104 9.77 11.04 12.05
CA TYR A 104 9.51 9.76 12.70
C TYR A 104 10.51 8.68 12.25
N MET A 105 10.82 8.60 10.95
CA MET A 105 11.83 7.66 10.43
C MET A 105 13.22 7.94 11.01
N ASP A 106 13.60 9.21 11.13
CA ASP A 106 14.87 9.62 11.75
C ASP A 106 14.94 9.20 13.22
N PHE A 107 13.87 9.43 13.98
CA PHE A 107 13.75 8.95 15.34
C PHE A 107 13.93 7.42 15.45
N LEU A 108 13.28 6.63 14.59
CA LEU A 108 13.42 5.17 14.63
C LEU A 108 14.86 4.72 14.31
N MET A 109 15.49 5.30 13.29
CA MET A 109 16.86 4.97 12.89
C MET A 109 17.90 5.36 13.94
N GLU A 110 17.71 6.48 14.65
CA GLU A 110 18.60 6.90 15.75
C GLU A 110 18.51 5.94 16.94
N ASN A 111 17.30 5.53 17.32
CA ASN A 111 17.11 4.60 18.44
C ASN A 111 17.61 3.18 18.12
N ALA A 112 17.45 2.71 16.88
CA ALA A 112 17.96 1.42 16.45
C ALA A 112 19.49 1.32 16.63
N LYS A 113 20.22 2.39 16.28
CA LYS A 113 21.68 2.47 16.48
C LYS A 113 22.08 2.45 17.95
N GLY A 114 21.28 3.07 18.82
CA GLY A 114 21.53 3.09 20.27
C GLY A 114 21.27 1.74 20.96
N ALA A 115 20.39 0.90 20.40
CA ALA A 115 20.10 -0.43 20.92
C ALA A 115 21.17 -1.50 20.54
N ALA A 116 21.96 -1.23 19.50
CA ALA A 116 23.04 -2.10 19.03
C ALA A 116 24.39 -1.85 19.74
N GLN A 117 24.45 -0.93 20.71
CA GLN A 117 25.64 -0.53 21.47
C GLN A 117 25.67 -1.09 22.90
#